data_AF-A0A061S1C5-F1
#
_entry.id   AF-A0A061S1C5-F1
#
_cell.length_a   1.000
_cell.length_b   1.000
_cell.length_c   1.000
_cell.angle_alpha   90.00
_cell.angle_beta   90.00
_cell.angle_gamma   90.00
#
_symmetry.space_group_name_H-M   'P 1'
#
loop_
_entity.id
_entity.type
_entity.pdbx_description
1 polymer ?
#
loop_
_entity_poly.entity_id
_entity_poly.type
_entity_poly.pdbx_seq_one_letter_code
_entity_poly.pdbx_strand_id
1 'polypeptide(L)'
;ITSDSSRNCFNIYFHLEHCFPMPSVKVLFFARARELVGASSDVLQVPEGSTSHNLHQNLLERYPELKEIERDFVLALNQEYIEPGAQHVLNEADEVAVIPPISGG
;
A
#
# COMPACT_ATOMS: atom_id res chain seq x y z
N ILE A 1 -21.67 -6.61 -30.05
CA ILE A 1 -22.31 -7.02 -28.77
C ILE A 1 -21.27 -7.94 -28.12
N THR A 2 -20.42 -7.55 -27.19
CA THR A 2 -20.27 -6.43 -26.25
C THR A 2 -18.76 -6.38 -25.97
N SER A 3 -18.06 -5.28 -26.29
CA SER A 3 -17.53 -4.36 -25.27
C SER A 3 -17.02 -5.07 -24.01
N ASP A 4 -15.71 -5.31 -23.93
CA ASP A 4 -15.00 -5.09 -22.68
C ASP A 4 -13.71 -4.31 -22.93
N SER A 5 -13.72 -3.14 -22.34
CA SER A 5 -12.77 -2.05 -22.46
C SER A 5 -11.96 -2.03 -21.17
N SER A 6 -10.94 -2.86 -21.08
CA SER A 6 -9.95 -2.77 -20.00
C SER A 6 -8.56 -3.15 -20.52
N ARG A 7 -8.16 -2.58 -21.67
CA ARG A 7 -6.77 -2.64 -22.14
C ARG A 7 -6.02 -1.42 -21.62
N ASN A 8 -5.51 -1.55 -20.39
CA ASN A 8 -4.31 -0.82 -19.97
C ASN A 8 -3.46 -1.67 -19.03
N CYS A 9 -3.35 -2.96 -19.33
CA CYS A 9 -2.31 -3.80 -18.73
C CYS A 9 -0.99 -3.47 -19.43
N PHE A 10 -0.07 -2.91 -18.64
CA PHE A 10 1.33 -2.70 -18.96
C PHE A 10 1.89 -3.88 -19.79
N ASN A 11 2.47 -3.52 -20.92
CA ASN A 11 2.82 -4.38 -22.03
C ASN A 11 3.99 -5.34 -21.68
N ILE A 12 3.80 -6.62 -22.02
CA ILE A 12 4.76 -7.63 -22.53
C ILE A 12 6.05 -7.95 -21.74
N TYR A 13 6.08 -9.13 -21.11
CA TYR A 13 7.10 -10.20 -21.18
C TYR A 13 7.00 -11.06 -19.91
N PHE A 14 6.13 -12.06 -19.91
CA PHE A 14 6.20 -13.15 -18.93
C PHE A 14 5.83 -14.47 -19.61
N HIS A 15 6.67 -14.90 -20.54
CA HIS A 15 6.76 -16.30 -20.90
C HIS A 15 7.75 -16.90 -19.91
N LEU A 16 7.26 -17.56 -18.86
CA LEU A 16 7.89 -18.62 -18.06
C LEU A 16 7.06 -18.82 -16.79
N GLU A 17 6.78 -20.08 -16.50
CA GLU A 17 6.08 -20.59 -15.33
C GLU A 17 6.80 -20.22 -14.02
N HIS A 18 6.55 -19.02 -13.50
CA HIS A 18 6.88 -18.68 -12.12
C HIS A 18 5.63 -18.05 -11.51
N CYS A 19 5.01 -18.76 -10.57
CA CYS A 19 4.07 -18.15 -9.65
C CYS A 19 4.90 -17.20 -8.78
N PHE A 20 5.08 -15.96 -9.23
CA PHE A 20 5.68 -14.93 -8.37
C PHE A 20 4.75 -14.78 -7.18
N PRO A 21 5.21 -15.11 -5.96
CA PRO A 21 4.39 -14.88 -4.79
C PRO A 21 4.02 -13.40 -4.78
N MET A 22 2.72 -13.14 -4.59
CA MET A 22 2.24 -11.78 -4.39
C MET A 22 1.77 -11.68 -2.94
N PRO A 23 2.67 -11.29 -2.02
CA PRO A 23 2.32 -11.13 -0.62
C PRO A 23 1.02 -10.36 -0.42
N SER A 24 0.12 -10.92 0.38
CA SER A 24 -1.09 -10.27 0.84
C SER A 24 -0.77 -9.50 2.12
N VAL A 25 -0.69 -8.17 2.02
CA VAL A 25 -0.39 -7.25 3.12
C VAL A 25 -1.67 -6.57 3.57
N LYS A 26 -1.88 -6.51 4.89
CA LYS A 26 -3.02 -5.81 5.46
C LYS A 26 -2.62 -4.37 5.78
N VAL A 27 -3.32 -3.41 5.20
CA VAL A 27 -3.11 -1.99 5.49
C VAL A 27 -4.15 -1.51 6.49
N LEU A 28 -3.72 -0.83 7.55
CA LEU A 28 -4.59 -0.21 8.55
C LEU A 28 -4.60 1.30 8.40
N PHE A 29 -5.79 1.90 8.45
CA PHE A 29 -5.97 3.34 8.39
C PHE A 29 -6.46 3.90 9.73
N PHE A 30 -5.79 4.93 10.22
CA PHE A 30 -6.09 5.60 11.49
C PHE A 30 -6.44 7.07 11.28
N ALA A 31 -7.19 7.63 12.23
CA ALA A 31 -7.54 9.05 12.30
C ALA A 31 -7.89 9.64 10.92
N ARG A 32 -7.22 10.72 10.51
CA ARG A 32 -7.46 11.40 9.23
C ARG A 32 -7.31 10.48 8.01
N ALA A 33 -6.38 9.51 8.03
CA ALA A 33 -6.24 8.56 6.92
C ALA A 33 -7.51 7.68 6.76
N ARG A 34 -8.13 7.26 7.87
CA ARG A 34 -9.39 6.50 7.85
C ARG A 34 -10.54 7.33 7.31
N GLU A 35 -10.61 8.61 7.68
CA GLU A 35 -11.65 9.53 7.19
C GLU A 35 -11.54 9.75 5.68
N LEU A 36 -10.32 9.92 5.18
CA LEU A 36 -10.04 10.11 3.76
C LEU A 36 -10.41 8.85 2.98
N VAL A 37 -9.87 7.69 3.38
CA VAL A 37 -10.09 6.41 2.68
C VAL A 37 -11.51 5.87 2.86
N GLY A 38 -12.21 6.25 3.95
CA GLY A 38 -13.55 5.76 4.28
C GLY A 38 -13.60 4.32 4.81
N ALA A 39 -12.44 3.70 5.07
CA ALA A 39 -12.34 2.33 5.58
C ALA A 39 -11.25 2.24 6.68
N SER A 40 -11.43 1.33 7.64
CA SER A 40 -10.42 1.11 8.70
C SER A 40 -9.24 0.26 8.25
N SER A 41 -9.39 -0.51 7.17
CA SER A 41 -8.34 -1.36 6.62
C SER A 41 -8.63 -1.78 5.18
N ASP A 42 -7.60 -2.16 4.45
CA ASP A 42 -7.68 -2.85 3.15
C ASP A 42 -6.63 -3.97 3.09
N VAL A 43 -6.80 -4.91 2.16
CA VAL A 43 -5.82 -5.97 1.89
C VAL A 43 -5.28 -5.79 0.47
N LEU A 44 -3.97 -5.63 0.37
CA LEU A 44 -3.28 -5.35 -0.89
C LEU A 44 -2.34 -6.51 -1.23
N GLN A 45 -2.44 -6.99 -2.46
CA GLN A 45 -1.43 -7.88 -3.03
C GLN A 45 -0.33 -7.01 -3.64
N VAL A 46 0.90 -7.26 -3.20
CA VAL A 46 2.09 -6.58 -3.71
C VAL A 46 2.99 -7.58 -4.44
N PRO A 47 3.72 -7.19 -5.50
CA PRO A 47 4.74 -8.05 -6.10
C PRO A 47 5.79 -8.50 -5.08
N GLU A 48 6.33 -9.72 -5.23
CA GLU A 48 7.47 -10.18 -4.44
C GLU A 48 8.61 -9.15 -4.42
N GLY A 49 9.21 -8.93 -3.25
CA GLY A 49 10.29 -7.96 -3.09
C GLY A 49 9.82 -6.50 -3.01
N SER A 50 8.51 -6.24 -3.06
CA SER A 50 7.97 -4.89 -2.82
C SER A 50 8.38 -4.38 -1.45
N THR A 51 8.77 -3.11 -1.41
CA THR A 51 9.18 -2.46 -0.16
C THR A 51 8.06 -1.61 0.42
N SER A 52 8.23 -1.18 1.69
CA SER A 52 7.41 -0.14 2.32
C SER A 52 7.29 1.14 1.46
N HIS A 53 8.35 1.51 0.74
CA HIS A 53 8.31 2.64 -0.20
C HIS A 53 7.41 2.37 -1.41
N ASN A 54 7.47 1.17 -1.99
CA ASN A 54 6.58 0.79 -3.10
C ASN A 54 5.12 0.77 -2.65
N LEU A 55 4.85 0.25 -1.44
CA LEU A 55 3.51 0.28 -0.85
C LEU A 55 3.04 1.71 -0.61
N HIS A 56 3.89 2.60 -0.10
CA HIS A 56 3.56 4.01 0.07
C HIS A 56 3.10 4.65 -1.25
N GLN A 57 3.86 4.45 -2.33
CA GLN A 57 3.48 4.95 -3.66
C GLN A 57 2.17 4.32 -4.15
N ASN A 58 2.01 3.01 -3.98
CA ASN A 58 0.79 2.30 -4.36
C ASN A 58 -0.45 2.82 -3.60
N LEU A 59 -0.30 3.15 -2.32
CA LEU A 59 -1.37 3.73 -1.51
C LEU A 59 -1.79 5.10 -2.03
N LEU A 60 -0.85 5.97 -2.42
CA LEU A 60 -1.17 7.29 -2.98
C LEU A 60 -1.78 7.24 -4.39
N GLU A 61 -1.48 6.18 -5.14
CA GLU A 61 -2.11 5.92 -6.44
C GLU A 61 -3.54 5.38 -6.27
N ARG A 62 -3.73 4.46 -5.33
CA ARG A 62 -5.02 3.80 -5.07
C ARG A 62 -5.99 4.68 -4.28
N TYR A 63 -5.48 5.48 -3.35
CA TYR A 63 -6.21 6.41 -2.49
C TYR A 63 -5.64 7.82 -2.65
N PRO A 64 -5.95 8.53 -3.78
CA PRO A 64 -5.41 9.85 -4.06
C PRO A 64 -5.68 10.88 -2.96
N GLU A 65 -6.75 10.72 -2.19
CA GLU A 65 -7.09 11.54 -1.02
C GLU A 65 -6.03 11.48 0.10
N LEU A 66 -5.25 10.40 0.22
CA LEU A 66 -4.15 10.32 1.18
C LEU A 66 -3.03 11.33 0.89
N LYS A 67 -2.96 11.88 -0.34
CA LYS A 67 -2.03 12.95 -0.68
C LYS A 67 -2.24 14.22 0.15
N GLU A 68 -3.44 14.41 0.72
CA GLU A 68 -3.71 15.52 1.65
C GLU A 68 -2.80 15.49 2.87
N ILE A 69 -2.41 14.30 3.33
CA ILE A 69 -1.59 14.08 4.53
C ILE A 69 -0.26 13.40 4.25
N GLU A 70 0.15 13.26 2.98
CA GLU A 70 1.36 12.52 2.55
C GLU A 70 2.62 12.95 3.27
N ARG A 71 2.78 14.25 3.53
CA ARG A 71 3.99 14.79 4.17
C ARG A 71 4.05 14.52 5.67
N ASP A 72 2.92 14.18 6.26
CA ASP A 72 2.71 14.24 7.69
C ASP A 72 2.42 12.87 8.30
N PHE A 73 2.02 11.88 7.50
CA PHE A 73 1.87 10.50 7.98
C PHE A 73 3.16 9.69 7.85
N VAL A 74 3.32 8.73 8.74
CA VAL A 74 4.37 7.72 8.70
C VAL A 74 3.77 6.33 8.53
N LEU A 75 4.56 5.38 8.04
CA LEU A 75 4.18 3.98 8.01
C LEU A 75 4.75 3.25 9.23
N ALA A 76 3.99 2.31 9.78
CA ALA A 76 4.48 1.34 10.75
C ALA A 76 4.27 -0.08 10.20
N LEU A 77 5.32 -0.89 10.19
CA LEU A 77 5.30 -2.29 9.80
C LEU A 77 5.25 -3.15 11.06
N ASN A 78 4.25 -4.01 11.20
CA ASN A 78 4.10 -4.93 12.32
C ASN A 78 4.24 -4.24 13.70
N GLN A 79 3.58 -3.09 13.86
CA GLN A 79 3.58 -2.24 15.07
C GLN A 79 4.89 -1.50 15.35
N GLU A 80 5.86 -1.54 14.43
CA GLU A 80 7.12 -0.80 14.51
C GLU A 80 7.15 0.31 13.45
N TYR A 81 7.48 1.54 13.86
CA TYR A 81 7.61 2.66 12.92
C TYR A 81 8.74 2.40 11.92
N ILE A 82 8.46 2.66 10.64
CA ILE A 82 9.50 2.65 9.61
C ILE A 82 10.24 3.98 9.70
N GLU A 83 11.55 3.90 9.93
CA GLU A 83 12.40 5.08 9.98
C GLU A 83 12.39 5.85 8.64
N PRO A 84 12.50 7.19 8.66
CA PRO A 84 12.60 7.97 7.43
C PRO A 84 13.75 7.49 6.54
N GLY A 85 13.43 7.08 5.31
CA GLY A 85 14.39 6.57 4.34
C GLY A 85 14.71 5.08 4.45
N ALA A 86 14.23 4.39 5.50
CA ALA A 86 14.32 2.94 5.58
C ALA A 86 13.32 2.27 4.62
N GLN A 87 13.76 1.18 3.99
CA GLN A 87 12.95 0.38 3.08
C GLN A 87 12.94 -1.05 3.60
N HIS A 88 11.76 -1.54 3.95
CA HIS A 88 11.56 -2.90 4.43
C HIS A 88 10.83 -3.70 3.37
N VAL A 89 11.33 -4.89 3.04
CA VAL A 89 10.63 -5.82 2.15
C VAL A 89 9.37 -6.32 2.85
N LEU A 90 8.25 -6.25 2.14
CA LEU A 90 6.96 -6.71 2.62
C LEU A 90 6.79 -8.20 2.35
N ASN A 91 6.27 -8.89 3.35
CA ASN A 91 6.07 -10.33 3.36
C ASN A 91 4.58 -10.65 3.49
N GLU A 92 4.26 -11.92 3.24
CA GLU A 92 2.89 -12.42 3.40
C GLU A 92 2.39 -12.15 4.83
N ALA A 93 1.14 -11.69 4.93
CA ALA A 93 0.47 -11.37 6.19
C ALA A 93 1.08 -10.23 7.02
N ASP A 94 2.03 -9.47 6.47
CA ASP A 94 2.50 -8.24 7.11
C ASP A 94 1.35 -7.25 7.31
N GLU A 95 1.39 -6.53 8.43
CA GLU A 95 0.45 -5.46 8.73
C GLU A 95 1.16 -4.11 8.64
N VAL A 96 0.65 -3.21 7.80
CA VAL A 96 1.19 -1.87 7.62
C VAL A 96 0.16 -0.84 8.05
N ALA A 97 0.48 -0.03 9.04
CA ALA A 97 -0.38 1.06 9.48
C ALA A 97 0.04 2.39 8.85
N VAL A 98 -0.95 3.12 8.33
CA VAL A 98 -0.83 4.54 7.96
C VAL A 98 -1.15 5.35 9.21
N ILE A 99 -0.13 6.01 9.77
CA ILE A 99 -0.21 6.76 11.02
C ILE A 99 -0.06 8.26 10.72
N PRO A 100 -1.18 9.02 10.63
CA PRO A 100 -1.13 10.48 10.57
C PRO A 100 -0.48 11.10 11.82
N PRO A 101 -0.20 12.41 11.83
CA PRO A 101 0.27 13.11 13.02
C PRO A 101 -0.65 12.83 14.19
N ILE A 102 -0.07 12.36 15.29
CA ILE A 102 -0.82 12.11 16.51
C ILE A 102 -1.11 13.49 17.11
N SER A 103 -2.36 13.96 16.97
CA SER A 103 -2.84 15.09 17.79
C SER A 103 -2.99 14.57 19.22
N GLY A 104 -1.92 14.69 20.01
CA GLY A 104 -1.99 14.47 21.45
C GLY A 104 -3.04 15.42 22.05
N GLY A 105 -4.02 14.86 22.74
CA GLY A 105 -4.91 15.61 23.62
C GLY A 105 -4.21 16.00 24.90
#